data_AF-A0A963JVL2-F1
#
_entry.id   AF-A0A963JVL2-F1
#
_cell.length_a   1.000
_cell.length_b   1.000
_cell.length_c   1.000
_cell.angle_alpha   90.00
_cell.angle_beta   90.00
_cell.angle_gamma   90.00
#
_symmetry.space_group_name_H-M   'P 1'
#
loop_
_entity.id
_entity.type
_entity.pdbx_description
1 polymer ?
#
loop_
_entity_poly.entity_id
_entity_poly.type
_entity_poly.pdbx_seq_one_letter_code
_entity_poly.pdbx_strand_id
1 'polypeptide(L)'
;MRGNLGLFVSSADRARLATIVGDRNGPQKQAQRAHVVLLTADRRGAAEIMRRTGLSKPSVWRWQQRYIEAGGDDLLCDKTRPSRIPKLAEEKVAEVVRLTLDEPPRADATHWTMRAMAAKSGVSMAMVHRIWQENGLAPHRFRQFELSNDPAFASKVEDVIGLYVDPPAHAVVLSIDEQAINTFIQTHNEKPKPFAWRADPKTIIAAAKRGHQALETIH
;
A
#
# COMPACT_ATOMS: atom_id res chain seq x y z
N MET A 1 -18.93 -8.75 45.53
CA MET A 1 -17.59 -8.24 45.91
C MET A 1 -16.55 -9.06 45.13
N ARG A 2 -15.73 -8.44 44.27
CA ARG A 2 -14.66 -9.18 43.57
C ARG A 2 -13.46 -9.28 44.51
N GLY A 3 -13.10 -10.50 44.88
CA GLY A 3 -12.01 -10.82 45.81
C GLY A 3 -10.66 -10.31 45.32
N ASN A 4 -9.70 -10.23 46.24
CA ASN A 4 -8.33 -9.84 45.95
C ASN A 4 -7.75 -10.79 44.88
N LEU A 5 -7.63 -10.35 43.63
CA LEU A 5 -7.03 -11.15 42.56
C LEU A 5 -5.54 -11.30 42.87
N GLY A 6 -5.13 -12.49 43.32
CA GLY A 6 -3.72 -12.85 43.37
C GLY A 6 -3.20 -12.97 41.94
N LEU A 7 -2.36 -12.03 41.51
CA LEU A 7 -1.65 -12.09 40.23
C LEU A 7 -0.33 -12.83 40.42
N PHE A 8 -0.12 -13.91 39.68
CA PHE A 8 1.20 -14.52 39.56
C PHE A 8 1.99 -13.75 38.49
N VAL A 9 3.06 -13.08 38.91
CA VAL A 9 3.96 -12.33 38.03
C VAL A 9 5.27 -13.11 37.95
N SER A 10 5.72 -13.44 36.74
CA SER A 10 6.99 -14.14 36.55
C SER A 10 8.16 -13.29 37.05
N SER A 11 9.28 -13.92 37.43
CA SER A 11 10.48 -13.19 37.87
C SER A 11 11.01 -12.26 36.77
N ALA A 12 10.96 -12.69 35.51
CA ALA A 12 11.34 -11.90 34.34
C ALA A 12 10.43 -10.67 34.16
N ASP A 13 9.11 -10.84 34.27
CA ASP A 13 8.16 -9.72 34.18
C ASP A 13 8.35 -8.76 35.34
N ARG A 14 8.56 -9.27 36.55
CA ARG A 14 8.78 -8.45 37.74
C ARG A 14 10.02 -7.55 37.57
N ALA A 15 11.11 -8.10 37.04
CA ALA A 15 12.32 -7.33 36.74
C ALA A 15 12.07 -6.25 35.67
N ARG A 16 11.41 -6.62 34.56
CA ARG A 16 11.06 -5.67 33.48
C ARG A 16 10.19 -4.52 33.99
N LEU A 17 9.11 -4.83 34.71
CA LEU A 17 8.19 -3.85 35.26
C LEU A 17 8.88 -2.95 36.31
N ALA A 18 9.80 -3.49 37.12
CA ALA A 18 10.57 -2.71 38.08
C ALA A 18 11.49 -1.70 37.37
N THR A 19 12.13 -2.09 36.27
CA THR A 19 12.92 -1.16 35.44
C THR A 19 12.07 -0.01 34.91
N ILE A 20 10.86 -0.30 34.40
CA ILE A 20 9.94 0.72 33.86
C ILE A 20 9.47 1.70 34.96
N VAL A 21 9.26 1.22 36.19
CA VAL A 21 8.90 2.09 37.32
C VAL A 21 10.09 2.92 37.80
N GLY A 22 11.30 2.40 37.70
CA GLY A 22 12.53 3.09 38.09
C GLY A 22 13.04 4.12 37.06
N ASP A 23 12.65 3.99 35.79
CA ASP A 23 13.03 4.92 34.74
C ASP A 23 12.30 6.26 34.89
N ARG A 24 13.06 7.29 35.29
CA ARG A 24 12.55 8.66 35.47
C ARG A 24 12.23 9.36 34.15
N ASN A 25 12.78 8.88 33.03
CA ASN A 25 12.56 9.45 31.70
C ASN A 25 11.44 8.73 30.92
N GLY A 26 10.89 7.65 31.48
CA GLY A 26 9.87 6.84 30.86
C GLY A 26 8.47 7.49 30.86
N PRO A 27 7.55 7.06 29.97
CA PRO A 27 6.17 7.53 29.99
C PRO A 27 5.47 7.18 31.31
N GLN A 28 5.00 8.21 32.04
CA GLN A 28 4.33 8.03 33.34
C GLN A 28 3.16 7.04 33.31
N LYS A 29 2.43 6.97 32.18
CA LYS A 29 1.32 6.04 31.99
C LYS A 29 1.76 4.57 32.09
N GLN A 30 2.94 4.24 31.55
CA GLN A 30 3.50 2.89 31.59
C GLN A 30 3.99 2.56 33.00
N ALA A 31 4.70 3.49 33.63
CA ALA A 31 5.14 3.37 35.03
C ALA A 31 3.96 3.16 35.99
N GLN A 32 2.86 3.90 35.83
CA GLN A 32 1.65 3.72 36.64
C GLN A 32 1.01 2.34 36.46
N ARG A 33 0.94 1.83 35.23
CA ARG A 33 0.40 0.48 34.96
C ARG A 33 1.28 -0.62 35.56
N ALA A 34 2.60 -0.50 35.38
CA ALA A 34 3.58 -1.42 35.93
C ALA A 34 3.54 -1.43 37.48
N HIS A 35 3.43 -0.25 38.10
CA HIS A 35 3.37 -0.11 39.55
C HIS A 35 2.11 -0.79 40.15
N VAL A 36 0.96 -0.74 39.47
CA VAL A 36 -0.25 -1.48 39.87
C VAL A 36 0.01 -2.99 39.92
N VAL A 37 0.65 -3.55 38.89
CA VAL A 37 0.92 -4.99 38.80
C VAL A 37 1.93 -5.42 39.86
N LEU A 38 3.00 -4.65 40.08
CA LEU A 38 4.00 -4.94 41.12
C LEU A 38 3.39 -4.93 42.52
N LEU A 39 2.58 -3.93 42.87
CA LEU A 39 1.93 -3.88 44.18
C LEU A 39 0.92 -5.02 44.38
N THR A 40 0.28 -5.46 43.28
CA THR A 40 -0.62 -6.63 43.32
C THR A 40 0.17 -7.92 43.54
N ALA A 41 1.33 -8.08 42.91
CA ALA A 41 2.25 -9.20 43.13
C ALA A 41 2.77 -9.25 44.57
N ASP A 42 3.00 -8.08 45.18
CA ASP A 42 3.37 -7.94 46.60
C ASP A 42 2.17 -8.14 47.57
N ARG A 43 1.04 -8.66 47.07
CA ARG A 43 -0.19 -8.96 47.82
C ARG A 43 -0.78 -7.74 48.54
N ARG A 44 -0.57 -6.53 48.03
CA ARG A 44 -1.20 -5.32 48.58
C ARG A 44 -2.68 -5.29 48.21
N GLY A 45 -3.53 -4.90 49.15
CA GLY A 45 -4.96 -4.74 48.92
C GLY A 45 -5.28 -3.56 48.00
N ALA A 46 -6.44 -3.59 47.35
CA ALA A 46 -6.85 -2.55 46.40
C ALA A 46 -6.81 -1.12 46.98
N ALA A 47 -7.17 -0.93 48.26
CA ALA A 47 -7.11 0.38 48.92
C ALA A 47 -5.67 0.93 49.02
N GLU A 48 -4.70 0.06 49.31
CA GLU A 48 -3.29 0.44 49.38
C GLU A 48 -2.73 0.75 47.99
N ILE A 49 -3.12 -0.02 46.97
CA ILE A 49 -2.72 0.22 45.59
C ILE A 49 -3.25 1.59 45.12
N MET A 50 -4.51 1.91 45.41
CA MET A 50 -5.10 3.21 45.09
C MET A 50 -4.33 4.36 45.77
N ARG A 51 -4.00 4.22 47.06
CA ARG A 51 -3.25 5.23 47.82
C ARG A 51 -1.87 5.50 47.24
N ARG A 52 -1.15 4.45 46.82
CA ARG A 52 0.22 4.57 46.27
C ARG A 52 0.27 5.05 44.82
N THR A 53 -0.74 4.70 44.03
CA THR A 53 -0.76 5.01 42.58
C THR A 53 -1.57 6.26 42.24
N GLY A 54 -2.43 6.72 43.15
CA GLY A 54 -3.39 7.81 42.90
C GLY A 54 -4.52 7.43 41.94
N LEU A 55 -4.61 6.15 41.54
CA LEU A 55 -5.60 5.68 40.57
C LEU A 55 -6.93 5.31 41.25
N SER A 56 -8.01 5.45 40.50
CA SER A 56 -9.32 4.97 40.92
C SER A 56 -9.40 3.44 40.92
N LYS A 57 -10.24 2.88 41.79
CA LYS A 57 -10.49 1.43 41.89
C LYS A 57 -10.80 0.76 40.53
N PRO A 58 -11.65 1.34 39.65
CA PRO A 58 -11.89 0.76 38.32
C PRO A 58 -10.66 0.75 37.42
N SER A 59 -9.77 1.74 37.56
CA SER A 59 -8.52 1.81 36.78
C SER A 59 -7.53 0.75 37.24
N VAL A 60 -7.39 0.55 38.55
CA VAL A 60 -6.57 -0.53 39.12
C VAL A 60 -7.05 -1.88 38.59
N TRP A 61 -8.36 -2.15 38.67
CA TRP A 61 -8.94 -3.40 38.17
C TRP A 61 -8.73 -3.60 36.67
N ARG A 62 -8.91 -2.55 35.87
CA ARG A 62 -8.67 -2.60 34.43
C ARG A 62 -7.24 -3.07 34.11
N TRP A 63 -6.25 -2.55 34.83
CA TRP A 63 -4.85 -2.89 34.59
C TRP A 63 -4.48 -4.27 35.11
N GLN A 64 -5.01 -4.67 36.27
CA GLN A 64 -4.88 -6.05 36.76
C GLN A 64 -5.46 -7.06 35.77
N GLN A 65 -6.69 -6.82 35.31
CA GLN A 65 -7.35 -7.68 34.33
C GLN A 65 -6.58 -7.73 33.01
N ARG A 66 -6.10 -6.58 32.52
CA ARG A 66 -5.31 -6.52 31.28
C ARG A 66 -4.00 -7.32 31.38
N TYR A 67 -3.33 -7.29 32.55
CA TYR A 67 -2.12 -8.09 32.76
C TYR A 67 -2.44 -9.60 32.76
N ILE A 68 -3.57 -10.02 33.33
CA ILE A 68 -4.01 -11.43 33.27
C ILE A 68 -4.28 -11.88 31.83
N GLU A 69 -4.97 -11.03 31.06
CA GLU A 69 -5.41 -11.38 29.71
C GLU A 69 -4.28 -11.37 28.68
N ALA A 70 -3.30 -10.47 28.82
CA ALA A 70 -2.35 -10.16 27.75
C ALA A 70 -0.87 -10.12 28.20
N GLY A 71 -0.57 -10.18 29.50
CA GLY A 71 0.81 -10.20 30.02
C GLY A 71 1.49 -8.82 30.10
N GLY A 72 2.81 -8.83 30.32
CA GLY A 72 3.61 -7.64 30.63
C GLY A 72 3.81 -6.67 29.46
N ASP A 73 4.04 -7.18 28.24
CA ASP A 73 4.35 -6.33 27.09
C ASP A 73 3.10 -5.60 26.56
N ASP A 74 1.96 -6.31 26.47
CA ASP A 74 0.69 -5.74 26.04
C ASP A 74 0.05 -4.79 27.07
N LEU A 75 0.46 -4.85 28.34
CA LEU A 75 0.07 -3.90 29.37
C LEU A 75 0.54 -2.47 29.02
N LEU A 76 1.70 -2.35 28.39
CA LEU A 76 2.37 -1.08 28.13
C LEU A 76 1.84 -0.38 26.87
N CYS A 77 1.26 -1.13 25.94
CA CYS A 77 0.70 -0.61 24.69
C CYS A 77 -0.68 0.03 24.91
N ASP A 78 -0.93 1.18 24.28
CA ASP A 78 -2.30 1.73 24.21
C ASP A 78 -3.12 0.97 23.17
N LYS A 79 -4.37 0.65 23.50
CA LYS A 79 -5.27 0.05 22.50
C LYS A 79 -5.56 1.10 21.43
N THR A 80 -5.33 0.75 20.16
CA THR A 80 -5.72 1.58 19.03
C THR A 80 -7.21 1.82 19.10
N ARG A 81 -7.62 3.08 19.32
CA ARG A 81 -9.04 3.44 19.28
C ARG A 81 -9.49 3.35 17.82
N PRO A 82 -10.59 2.64 17.51
CA PRO A 82 -11.14 2.69 16.16
C PRO A 82 -11.47 4.14 15.82
N SER A 83 -11.10 4.57 14.62
CA SER A 83 -11.42 5.93 14.16
C SER A 83 -12.92 6.17 14.25
N ARG A 84 -13.29 7.36 14.75
CA ARG A 84 -14.70 7.78 14.87
C ARG A 84 -15.39 7.89 13.50
N ILE A 85 -14.61 8.16 12.45
CA ILE A 85 -15.12 8.28 11.08
C ILE A 85 -15.03 6.89 10.44
N PRO A 86 -16.16 6.29 10.03
CA PRO A 86 -16.15 5.01 9.34
C PRO A 86 -15.37 5.13 8.03
N LYS A 87 -14.75 4.02 7.60
CA LYS A 87 -14.13 3.96 6.28
C LYS A 87 -15.20 4.18 5.21
N LEU A 88 -14.80 4.76 4.07
CA LEU A 88 -15.69 4.89 2.92
C LEU A 88 -16.19 3.49 2.54
N ALA A 89 -17.48 3.37 2.24
CA ALA A 89 -18.10 2.11 1.85
C ALA A 89 -17.37 1.50 0.63
N GLU A 90 -17.15 0.20 0.64
CA GLU A 90 -16.38 -0.50 -0.39
C GLU A 90 -17.02 -0.34 -1.78
N GLU A 91 -18.35 -0.25 -1.83
CA GLU A 91 -19.10 -0.02 -3.06
C GLU A 91 -18.71 1.31 -3.72
N LYS A 92 -18.45 2.35 -2.90
CA LYS A 92 -18.08 3.68 -3.40
C LYS A 92 -16.63 3.73 -3.87
N VAL A 93 -15.75 2.95 -3.25
CA VAL A 93 -14.38 2.76 -3.74
C VAL A 93 -14.40 2.06 -5.10
N ALA A 94 -15.18 0.97 -5.22
CA ALA A 94 -15.34 0.23 -6.47
C ALA A 94 -15.94 1.11 -7.59
N GLU A 95 -16.90 1.98 -7.28
CA GLU A 95 -17.46 2.96 -8.21
C GLU A 95 -16.38 3.90 -8.76
N VAL A 96 -15.54 4.48 -7.90
CA VAL A 96 -14.44 5.38 -8.30
C VAL A 96 -13.42 4.65 -9.18
N VAL A 97 -13.05 3.43 -8.82
CA VAL A 97 -12.11 2.61 -9.61
C VAL A 97 -12.68 2.33 -11.00
N ARG A 98 -13.95 1.88 -11.08
CA ARG A 98 -14.63 1.61 -12.36
C ARG A 98 -14.70 2.86 -13.25
N LEU A 99 -15.14 4.00 -12.69
CA LEU A 99 -15.20 5.27 -13.42
C LEU A 99 -13.81 5.70 -13.94
N THR A 100 -12.76 5.41 -13.18
CA THR A 100 -11.39 5.75 -13.59
C THR A 100 -10.93 4.92 -14.80
N LEU A 101 -11.41 3.68 -14.94
CA LEU A 101 -10.98 2.75 -15.98
C LEU A 101 -11.83 2.81 -17.26
N ASP A 102 -13.15 2.98 -17.13
CA ASP A 102 -14.09 2.77 -18.24
C ASP A 102 -14.47 4.06 -18.98
N GLU A 103 -14.54 5.20 -18.29
CA GLU A 103 -15.14 6.42 -18.83
C GLU A 103 -14.11 7.53 -19.00
N PRO A 104 -14.05 8.25 -20.13
CA PRO A 104 -13.24 9.46 -20.22
C PRO A 104 -13.87 10.61 -19.41
N PRO A 105 -13.07 11.47 -18.76
CA PRO A 105 -13.56 12.52 -17.84
C PRO A 105 -14.50 13.51 -18.48
N ARG A 106 -14.23 13.81 -19.75
CA ARG A 106 -14.88 14.82 -20.56
C ARG A 106 -14.51 14.52 -22.02
N ALA A 107 -15.34 14.88 -22.99
CA ALA A 107 -15.05 14.64 -24.40
C ALA A 107 -13.75 15.32 -24.87
N ASP A 108 -13.31 16.38 -24.18
CA ASP A 108 -12.11 17.18 -24.42
C ASP A 108 -10.94 16.88 -23.47
N ALA A 109 -11.11 15.97 -22.50
CA ALA A 109 -10.08 15.68 -21.49
C ALA A 109 -9.44 14.32 -21.72
N THR A 110 -8.11 14.29 -21.84
CA THR A 110 -7.35 13.05 -22.07
C THR A 110 -7.32 12.13 -20.84
N HIS A 111 -7.39 12.68 -19.62
CA HIS A 111 -7.14 11.95 -18.38
C HIS A 111 -8.00 12.42 -17.21
N TRP A 112 -8.31 11.52 -16.28
CA TRP A 112 -9.02 11.91 -15.04
C TRP A 112 -8.12 12.77 -14.16
N THR A 113 -8.57 13.99 -13.91
CA THR A 113 -8.04 14.80 -12.80
C THR A 113 -8.75 14.42 -11.51
N MET A 114 -8.04 14.53 -10.37
CA MET A 114 -8.64 14.29 -9.05
C MET A 114 -9.90 15.15 -8.83
N ARG A 115 -9.90 16.38 -9.35
CA ARG A 115 -11.03 17.30 -9.27
C ARG A 115 -12.24 16.82 -10.07
N ALA A 116 -12.03 16.37 -11.30
CA ALA A 116 -13.10 15.86 -12.15
C ALA A 116 -13.70 14.58 -11.56
N MET A 117 -12.85 13.67 -11.09
CA MET A 117 -13.30 12.42 -10.45
C MET A 117 -14.05 12.68 -9.14
N ALA A 118 -13.57 13.62 -8.32
CA ALA A 118 -14.26 14.04 -7.09
C ALA A 118 -15.66 14.61 -7.38
N ALA A 119 -15.78 15.49 -8.38
CA ALA A 119 -17.05 16.08 -8.79
C ALA A 119 -18.03 15.02 -9.34
N LYS A 120 -17.54 14.04 -10.11
CA LYS A 120 -18.36 12.97 -10.70
C LYS A 120 -18.81 11.94 -9.65
N SER A 121 -17.91 11.51 -8.76
CA SER A 121 -18.18 10.44 -7.78
C SER A 121 -18.80 10.93 -6.47
N GLY A 122 -18.81 12.24 -6.21
CA GLY A 122 -19.32 12.83 -4.96
C GLY A 122 -18.40 12.60 -3.75
N VAL A 123 -17.13 12.29 -4.00
CA VAL A 123 -16.11 11.98 -2.98
C VAL A 123 -15.09 13.12 -2.92
N SER A 124 -14.47 13.38 -1.75
CA SER A 124 -13.46 14.43 -1.62
C SER A 124 -12.21 14.12 -2.46
N MET A 125 -11.53 15.15 -2.97
CA MET A 125 -10.30 14.98 -3.76
C MET A 125 -9.23 14.17 -3.04
N ALA A 126 -9.04 14.40 -1.73
CA ALA A 126 -8.05 13.67 -0.94
C ALA A 126 -8.37 12.17 -0.87
N MET A 127 -9.66 11.81 -0.82
CA MET A 127 -10.10 10.43 -0.81
C MET A 127 -9.96 9.80 -2.21
N VAL A 128 -10.27 10.51 -3.29
CA VAL A 128 -9.98 10.04 -4.66
C VAL A 128 -8.49 9.78 -4.84
N HIS A 129 -7.63 10.71 -4.39
CA HIS A 129 -6.18 10.52 -4.44
C HIS A 129 -5.75 9.28 -3.66
N ARG A 130 -6.28 9.10 -2.45
CA ARG A 130 -6.01 7.93 -1.61
C ARG A 130 -6.44 6.63 -2.28
N ILE A 131 -7.65 6.58 -2.84
CA ILE A 131 -8.17 5.44 -3.60
C ILE A 131 -7.24 5.12 -4.76
N TRP A 132 -6.80 6.13 -5.51
CA TRP A 132 -5.86 5.92 -6.62
C TRP A 132 -4.50 5.39 -6.15
N GLN A 133 -3.92 5.94 -5.07
CA GLN A 133 -2.64 5.45 -4.53
C GLN A 133 -2.75 4.00 -4.00
N GLU A 134 -3.80 3.70 -3.23
CA GLU A 134 -4.03 2.37 -2.66
C GLU A 134 -4.30 1.31 -3.74
N ASN A 135 -4.89 1.70 -4.88
CA ASN A 135 -5.16 0.81 -6.02
C ASN A 135 -4.11 0.90 -7.14
N GLY A 136 -3.04 1.69 -6.97
CA GLY A 136 -1.99 1.87 -7.98
C GLY A 136 -2.45 2.53 -9.29
N LEU A 137 -3.56 3.28 -9.26
CA LEU A 137 -4.11 3.96 -10.43
C LEU A 137 -3.35 5.28 -10.69
N ALA A 138 -2.84 5.46 -11.90
CA ALA A 138 -2.21 6.69 -12.34
C ALA A 138 -2.86 7.18 -13.64
N PRO A 139 -4.02 7.86 -13.56
CA PRO A 139 -4.81 8.21 -14.74
C PRO A 139 -4.11 9.14 -15.73
N HIS A 140 -3.09 9.88 -15.27
CA HIS A 140 -2.25 10.76 -16.10
C HIS A 140 -1.08 10.02 -16.76
N ARG A 141 -0.82 8.77 -16.39
CA ARG A 141 0.25 7.94 -16.97
C ARG A 141 -0.31 7.01 -18.03
N PHE A 142 -0.98 7.57 -19.03
CA PHE A 142 -1.15 6.84 -20.29
C PHE A 142 0.21 6.80 -20.98
N ARG A 143 0.77 5.60 -21.12
CA ARG A 143 1.88 5.40 -22.05
C ARG A 143 1.27 5.36 -23.44
N GLN A 144 1.30 6.49 -24.14
CA GLN A 144 1.08 6.49 -25.57
C GLN A 144 2.27 5.77 -26.20
N PHE A 145 2.02 4.62 -26.83
CA PHE A 145 2.94 4.07 -27.79
C PHE A 145 2.48 4.59 -29.15
N GLU A 146 3.24 5.54 -29.71
CA GLU A 146 2.97 6.04 -31.04
C GLU A 146 3.45 5.01 -32.06
N LEU A 147 2.50 4.26 -32.63
CA LEU A 147 2.77 3.36 -33.74
C LEU A 147 2.84 4.19 -35.02
N SER A 148 3.84 3.94 -35.88
CA SER A 148 3.90 4.57 -37.20
C SER A 148 2.71 4.12 -38.05
N ASN A 149 2.14 5.02 -38.85
CA ASN A 149 1.03 4.75 -39.75
C ASN A 149 1.44 4.11 -41.08
N ASP A 150 2.72 3.81 -41.26
CA ASP A 150 3.25 3.24 -42.48
C ASP A 150 2.61 1.85 -42.77
N PRO A 151 1.97 1.64 -43.95
CA PRO A 151 1.45 0.34 -44.35
C PRO A 151 2.49 -0.79 -44.31
N ALA A 152 3.78 -0.46 -44.45
CA ALA A 152 4.90 -1.40 -44.38
C ALA A 152 5.57 -1.46 -42.98
N PHE A 153 4.97 -0.87 -41.94
CA PHE A 153 5.57 -0.77 -40.60
C PHE A 153 5.99 -2.12 -40.03
N ALA A 154 5.12 -3.13 -40.14
CA ALA A 154 5.42 -4.49 -39.65
C ALA A 154 6.67 -5.06 -40.31
N SER A 155 6.75 -4.99 -41.65
CA SER A 155 7.90 -5.47 -42.41
C SER A 155 9.19 -4.72 -42.05
N LYS A 156 9.13 -3.39 -41.87
CA LYS A 156 10.29 -2.59 -41.45
C LYS A 156 10.78 -2.95 -40.06
N VAL A 157 9.87 -3.22 -39.14
CA VAL A 157 10.21 -3.64 -37.77
C VAL A 157 10.80 -5.05 -37.79
N GLU A 158 10.26 -5.96 -38.60
CA GLU A 158 10.82 -7.29 -38.83
C GLU A 158 12.24 -7.24 -39.40
N ASP A 159 12.51 -6.36 -40.38
CA ASP A 159 13.85 -6.16 -40.94
C ASP A 159 14.84 -5.64 -39.88
N VAL A 160 14.43 -4.68 -39.04
CA VAL A 160 15.27 -4.13 -37.97
C VAL A 160 15.52 -5.17 -36.87
N ILE A 161 14.51 -5.94 -36.49
CA ILE A 161 14.67 -7.04 -35.52
C ILE A 161 15.56 -8.14 -36.11
N GLY A 162 15.41 -8.44 -37.40
CA GLY A 162 16.24 -9.40 -38.13
C GLY A 162 17.72 -9.05 -38.04
N LEU A 163 18.08 -7.76 -38.13
CA LEU A 163 19.46 -7.28 -37.94
C LEU A 163 20.02 -7.55 -36.52
N TYR A 164 19.16 -7.66 -35.50
CA TYR A 164 19.58 -8.01 -34.13
C TYR A 164 19.62 -9.51 -33.87
N VAL A 165 18.75 -10.29 -34.53
CA VAL A 165 18.62 -11.74 -34.32
C VAL A 165 19.65 -12.52 -35.14
N ASP A 166 19.93 -12.10 -36.38
CA ASP A 166 20.93 -12.72 -37.25
C ASP A 166 21.71 -11.62 -38.01
N PRO A 167 22.70 -10.99 -37.36
CA PRO A 167 23.44 -9.89 -37.96
C PRO A 167 24.32 -10.39 -39.11
N PRO A 168 24.22 -9.79 -40.32
CA PRO A 168 25.07 -10.16 -41.44
C PRO A 168 26.55 -9.90 -41.13
N ALA A 169 27.44 -10.75 -41.67
CA ALA A 169 28.87 -10.58 -41.50
C ALA A 169 29.32 -9.19 -41.98
N HIS A 170 29.97 -8.43 -41.09
CA HIS A 170 30.43 -7.04 -41.28
C HIS A 170 29.36 -5.92 -41.20
N ALA A 171 28.20 -6.16 -40.59
CA ALA A 171 27.21 -5.10 -40.35
C ALA A 171 27.61 -4.16 -39.20
N VAL A 172 27.44 -2.85 -39.40
CA VAL A 172 27.54 -1.81 -38.36
C VAL A 172 26.15 -1.21 -38.16
N VAL A 173 25.60 -1.31 -36.95
CA VAL A 173 24.32 -0.68 -36.59
C VAL A 173 24.59 0.68 -35.98
N LEU A 174 24.15 1.74 -36.66
CA LEU A 174 24.14 3.10 -36.13
C LEU A 174 22.78 3.42 -35.53
N SER A 175 22.74 3.64 -34.22
CA SER A 175 21.55 4.12 -33.51
C SER A 175 21.60 5.65 -33.41
N ILE A 176 20.52 6.31 -33.81
CA ILE A 176 20.36 7.76 -33.69
C ILE A 176 19.50 8.05 -32.45
N ASP A 177 19.87 9.09 -31.70
CA ASP A 177 19.23 9.55 -30.46
C ASP A 177 17.73 9.88 -30.60
N GLU A 178 17.00 9.69 -29.49
CA GLU A 178 15.56 9.92 -29.31
C GLU A 178 15.11 11.31 -29.78
N GLN A 179 15.93 12.36 -29.67
CA GLN A 179 15.53 13.70 -30.13
C GLN A 179 15.31 13.78 -31.63
N ALA A 180 16.21 13.21 -32.44
CA ALA A 180 16.09 13.25 -33.89
C ALA A 180 14.89 12.41 -34.38
N ILE A 181 14.63 11.29 -33.70
CA ILE A 181 13.47 10.43 -33.97
C ILE A 181 12.17 11.16 -33.59
N ASN A 182 12.11 11.80 -32.44
CA ASN A 182 10.95 12.57 -32.01
C ASN A 182 10.66 13.74 -32.96
N THR A 183 11.69 14.46 -33.42
CA THR A 183 11.52 15.48 -34.47
C THR A 183 11.01 14.88 -35.77
N PHE A 184 11.54 13.73 -36.20
CA PHE A 184 11.08 13.05 -37.41
C PHE A 184 9.61 12.62 -37.31
N ILE A 185 9.21 12.00 -36.19
CA ILE A 185 7.83 11.58 -35.92
C ILE A 185 6.89 12.78 -35.88
N GLN A 186 7.24 13.86 -35.20
CA GLN A 186 6.43 15.09 -35.16
C GLN A 186 6.23 15.70 -36.55
N THR A 187 7.22 15.57 -37.44
CA THR A 187 7.16 16.16 -38.79
C THR A 187 6.44 15.26 -39.79
N HIS A 188 6.48 13.93 -39.63
CA HIS A 188 6.01 12.97 -40.64
C HIS A 188 4.82 12.10 -40.19
N ASN A 189 4.43 12.15 -38.92
CA ASN A 189 3.35 11.34 -38.36
C ASN A 189 2.19 12.25 -37.89
N GLU A 190 1.67 13.10 -38.78
CA GLU A 190 0.69 14.14 -38.46
C GLU A 190 -0.67 13.63 -37.91
N LYS A 191 -0.96 12.32 -38.00
CA LYS A 191 -2.23 11.70 -37.52
C LYS A 191 -2.01 10.29 -36.96
N PRO A 192 -1.24 10.09 -35.88
CA PRO A 192 -0.93 8.75 -35.39
C PRO A 192 -2.21 8.02 -34.97
N LYS A 193 -2.34 6.73 -35.34
CA LYS A 193 -3.48 5.93 -34.88
C LYS A 193 -3.26 5.54 -33.41
N PRO A 194 -4.18 5.85 -32.48
CA PRO A 194 -4.07 5.41 -31.11
C PRO A 194 -4.14 3.88 -31.04
N PHE A 195 -3.08 3.26 -30.52
CA PHE A 195 -3.07 1.82 -30.30
C PHE A 195 -3.59 1.50 -28.90
N ALA A 196 -4.82 1.03 -28.81
CA ALA A 196 -5.42 0.56 -27.57
C ALA A 196 -5.12 -0.95 -27.37
N TRP A 197 -4.27 -1.27 -26.40
CA TRP A 197 -4.04 -2.66 -26.00
C TRP A 197 -5.31 -3.23 -25.35
N ARG A 198 -5.82 -4.37 -25.86
CA ARG A 198 -6.95 -5.12 -25.25
C ARG A 198 -6.51 -6.25 -24.30
N ALA A 199 -5.22 -6.56 -24.22
CA ALA A 199 -4.69 -7.64 -23.38
C ALA A 199 -3.72 -7.10 -22.32
N ASP A 200 -3.57 -7.79 -21.18
CA ASP A 200 -2.52 -7.43 -20.22
C ASP A 200 -1.14 -7.85 -20.82
N PRO A 201 -0.13 -6.96 -20.86
CA PRO A 201 1.22 -7.31 -21.33
C PRO A 201 1.81 -8.56 -20.69
N LYS A 202 1.44 -8.85 -19.42
CA LYS A 202 1.87 -10.07 -18.73
C LYS A 202 1.30 -11.34 -19.37
N THR A 203 0.05 -11.30 -19.84
CA THR A 203 -0.59 -12.43 -20.55
C THR A 203 0.04 -12.71 -21.90
N ILE A 204 0.54 -11.70 -22.60
CA ILE A 204 1.22 -11.89 -23.90
C ILE A 204 2.62 -12.46 -23.71
N ILE A 205 3.39 -11.97 -22.73
CA ILE A 205 4.70 -12.53 -22.39
C ILE A 205 4.54 -14.00 -21.96
N ALA A 206 3.50 -14.32 -21.18
CA ALA A 206 3.20 -15.70 -20.79
C ALA A 206 2.81 -16.58 -22.00
N ALA A 207 2.03 -16.05 -22.95
CA ALA A 207 1.67 -16.77 -24.17
C ALA A 207 2.88 -17.03 -25.07
N ALA A 208 3.76 -16.04 -25.26
CA ALA A 208 5.00 -16.18 -26.02
C ALA A 208 5.95 -17.21 -25.40
N LYS A 209 6.11 -17.19 -24.06
CA LYS A 209 6.90 -18.22 -23.35
C LYS A 209 6.33 -19.63 -23.52
N ARG A 210 5.01 -19.81 -23.46
CA ARG A 210 4.36 -21.12 -23.71
C ARG A 210 4.58 -21.61 -25.14
N GLY A 211 4.52 -20.71 -26.13
CA GLY A 211 4.79 -21.05 -27.52
C GLY A 211 6.24 -21.50 -27.73
N HIS A 212 7.21 -20.83 -27.11
CA HIS A 212 8.62 -21.24 -27.14
C HIS A 212 8.82 -22.63 -26.51
N GLN A 213 8.24 -22.89 -25.35
CA GLN A 213 8.33 -24.20 -24.68
C GLN A 213 7.73 -25.34 -25.52
N ALA A 214 6.64 -25.09 -26.25
CA ALA A 214 6.01 -26.06 -27.13
C ALA A 214 6.86 -26.36 -28.38
N LEU A 215 7.64 -25.40 -28.87
CA LEU A 215 8.57 -25.59 -29.99
C LEU A 215 9.83 -26.34 -29.56
N GLU A 216 10.31 -26.11 -28.34
CA GLU A 216 11.45 -26.83 -27.76
C GLU A 216 11.16 -28.31 -27.43
N THR A 217 9.89 -28.72 -27.35
CA THR A 217 9.49 -30.12 -27.11
C THR A 217 9.26 -30.93 -28.40
N ILE A 218 9.36 -30.30 -29.57
CA ILE A 218 9.16 -30.92 -30.90
C ILE A 218 10.52 -31.23 -31.59
N HIS A 219 11.64 -31.09 -30.88
CA HIS A 219 12.97 -31.59 -31.23
C HIS A 219 13.52 -32.45 -30.09
#